data_AF-A0A496UCP8-F1
#
_entry.id   AF-A0A496UCP8-F1
#
_cell.length_a   1.000
_cell.length_b   1.000
_cell.length_c   1.000
_cell.angle_alpha   90.00
_cell.angle_beta   90.00
_cell.angle_gamma   90.00
#
_symmetry.space_group_name_H-M   'P 1'
#
loop_
_entity.id
_entity.type
_entity.pdbx_description
1 polymer ?
#
loop_
_entity_poly.entity_id
_entity_poly.type
_entity_poly.pdbx_seq_one_letter_code
_entity_poly.pdbx_strand_id
1 'polypeptide(L)'
;MSNLVMALAFLLFGGAEDPLPSGPAFGISVNGVPLRPHMMAFTAFPHETVTLSYRDSLNWSVPDLGFTGTGKEFSFNLPGSHGTYTVTASDSETVQDYIMVVPLNTAQFRTNTLNSFPIGFYGDGNTRDNLPDKGFIELWPGTFDARISTHLTFSDFLGHTEGGWPQYMVLDLRLVHKLECVFEQVALLYPEARSIHCISGFRTPAYNAAIGNDTGFSLHLYGAAADFWIEGWPDNDLIDDLDRNKRIDVYDGEFIVEITRALEAAGEVATGGASAYRWIPTHGPFVHLDTRGSAAVWQTRQSLVDNPVI
;
A
#
# COMPACT_ATOMS: atom_id res chain seq x y z
N MET A 1 15.31 44.43 50.77
CA MET A 1 14.25 43.42 50.54
C MET A 1 14.07 43.31 49.03
N SER A 2 14.69 42.27 48.47
CA SER A 2 14.80 41.99 47.04
C SER A 2 13.54 41.30 46.53
N ASN A 3 12.82 41.95 45.61
CA ASN A 3 11.73 41.31 44.86
C ASN A 3 12.31 40.64 43.61
N LEU A 4 12.33 39.32 43.66
CA LEU A 4 12.71 38.42 42.57
C LEU A 4 11.56 38.39 41.55
N VAL A 5 11.75 39.02 40.40
CA VAL A 5 10.85 38.85 39.25
C VAL A 5 11.26 37.57 38.53
N MET A 6 10.47 36.52 38.71
CA MET A 6 10.62 35.25 38.01
C MET A 6 10.04 35.42 36.60
N ALA A 7 10.90 35.58 35.60
CA ALA A 7 10.50 35.56 34.20
C ALA A 7 10.14 34.13 33.81
N LEU A 8 8.84 33.86 33.68
CA LEU A 8 8.32 32.61 33.14
C LEU A 8 8.51 32.65 31.61
N ALA A 9 9.59 32.04 31.12
CA ALA A 9 9.75 31.81 29.70
C ALA A 9 8.73 30.74 29.26
N PHE A 10 7.66 31.17 28.60
CA PHE A 10 6.83 30.26 27.80
C PHE A 10 7.69 29.77 26.64
N LEU A 11 8.23 28.56 26.77
CA LEU A 11 8.66 27.76 25.62
C LEU A 11 7.39 27.45 24.83
N LEU A 12 7.11 28.28 23.82
CA LEU A 12 6.26 27.90 22.69
C LEU A 12 7.00 26.76 21.99
N PHE A 13 6.74 25.52 22.39
CA PHE A 13 6.95 24.38 21.52
C PHE A 13 5.95 24.56 20.37
N GLY A 14 6.38 25.18 19.27
CA GLY A 14 5.73 24.93 18.00
C GLY A 14 5.82 23.43 17.79
N GLY A 15 4.70 22.73 17.85
CA GLY A 15 4.63 21.33 17.48
C GLY A 15 5.13 21.26 16.05
N ALA A 16 6.35 20.77 15.85
CA ALA A 16 6.77 20.39 14.53
C ALA A 16 5.84 19.24 14.15
N GLU A 17 4.93 19.50 13.22
CA GLU A 17 4.20 18.44 12.53
C GLU A 17 5.24 17.45 11.98
N ASP A 18 4.94 16.14 12.05
CA ASP A 18 5.83 15.17 11.44
C ASP A 18 6.00 15.51 9.95
N PRO A 19 7.24 15.51 9.43
CA PRO A 19 7.48 15.88 8.05
C PRO A 19 6.76 14.89 7.13
N LEU A 20 5.97 15.42 6.19
CA LEU A 20 5.33 14.64 5.15
C LEU A 20 6.37 13.75 4.45
N PRO A 21 6.07 12.46 4.22
CA PRO A 21 6.97 11.58 3.51
C PRO A 21 7.24 12.15 2.11
N SER A 22 8.52 12.23 1.73
CA SER A 22 8.91 12.59 0.38
C SER A 22 8.80 11.39 -0.56
N GLY A 23 8.45 11.65 -1.82
CA GLY A 23 8.51 10.65 -2.89
C GLY A 23 9.94 10.19 -3.21
N PRO A 24 10.09 9.21 -4.12
CA PRO A 24 11.39 8.65 -4.46
C PRO A 24 12.31 9.72 -5.04
N ALA A 25 13.55 9.78 -4.55
CA ALA A 25 14.50 10.80 -4.99
C ALA A 25 14.95 10.61 -6.46
N PHE A 26 14.90 9.38 -6.97
CA PHE A 26 15.20 9.08 -8.37
C PHE A 26 13.96 8.50 -9.09
N GLY A 27 13.62 9.06 -10.26
CA GLY A 27 12.63 8.48 -11.15
C GLY A 27 13.27 7.39 -12.03
N ILE A 28 13.48 6.20 -11.48
CA ILE A 28 14.14 5.10 -12.21
C ILE A 28 13.20 4.42 -13.21
N SER A 29 13.77 3.77 -14.22
CA SER A 29 13.06 2.83 -15.09
C SER A 29 13.54 1.41 -14.84
N VAL A 30 12.62 0.46 -14.97
CA VAL A 30 12.87 -0.98 -14.88
C VAL A 30 12.54 -1.60 -16.24
N ASN A 31 13.51 -2.26 -16.86
CA ASN A 31 13.40 -2.87 -18.19
C ASN A 31 12.86 -1.90 -19.25
N GLY A 32 13.31 -0.63 -19.19
CA GLY A 32 12.90 0.44 -20.10
C GLY A 32 11.53 1.07 -19.80
N VAL A 33 10.84 0.63 -18.75
CA VAL A 33 9.55 1.20 -18.31
C VAL A 33 9.78 2.06 -17.06
N PRO A 34 9.45 3.37 -17.08
CA PRO A 34 9.53 4.21 -15.89
C PRO A 34 8.68 3.66 -14.75
N LEU A 35 9.22 3.64 -13.53
CA LEU A 35 8.36 3.48 -12.35
C LEU A 35 7.40 4.66 -12.29
N ARG A 36 6.17 4.35 -11.87
CA ARG A 36 5.15 5.37 -11.71
C ARG A 36 5.55 6.31 -10.55
N PRO A 37 5.08 7.59 -10.55
CA PRO A 37 5.28 8.48 -9.42
C PRO A 37 4.92 7.81 -8.10
N HIS A 38 5.58 8.22 -7.02
CA HIS A 38 5.46 7.68 -5.67
C HIS A 38 5.93 6.23 -5.45
N MET A 39 6.01 5.40 -6.48
CA MET A 39 6.36 3.98 -6.34
C MET A 39 7.83 3.79 -5.96
N MET A 40 8.04 2.98 -4.92
CA MET A 40 9.35 2.54 -4.44
C MET A 40 9.51 1.01 -4.53
N ALA A 41 8.56 0.32 -5.16
CA ALA A 41 8.62 -1.11 -5.38
C ALA A 41 8.31 -1.49 -6.84
N PHE A 42 8.85 -2.62 -7.28
CA PHE A 42 8.56 -3.21 -8.58
C PHE A 42 8.65 -4.73 -8.52
N THR A 43 7.99 -5.40 -9.47
CA THR A 43 8.01 -6.86 -9.58
C THR A 43 9.04 -7.31 -10.61
N ALA A 44 9.75 -8.36 -10.26
CA ALA A 44 10.62 -9.11 -11.15
C ALA A 44 10.38 -10.62 -10.97
N PHE A 45 10.83 -11.44 -11.93
CA PHE A 45 10.61 -12.87 -11.99
C PHE A 45 11.93 -13.64 -11.98
N PRO A 46 11.96 -14.86 -11.40
CA PRO A 46 13.17 -15.66 -11.35
C PRO A 46 13.79 -15.88 -12.74
N HIS A 47 15.12 -15.89 -12.80
CA HIS A 47 15.92 -16.11 -14.02
C HIS A 47 15.83 -15.04 -15.12
N GLU A 48 15.10 -13.95 -14.91
CA GLU A 48 15.07 -12.87 -15.89
C GLU A 48 16.27 -11.91 -15.70
N THR A 49 16.59 -11.18 -16.77
CA THR A 49 17.51 -10.04 -16.68
C THR A 49 16.70 -8.82 -16.24
N VAL A 50 17.13 -8.18 -15.15
CA VAL A 50 16.60 -6.89 -14.70
C VAL A 50 17.58 -5.80 -15.12
N THR A 51 17.08 -4.79 -15.82
CA THR A 51 17.81 -3.57 -16.19
C THR A 51 17.20 -2.38 -15.49
N LEU A 52 17.96 -1.74 -14.62
CA LEU A 52 17.60 -0.48 -13.96
C LEU A 52 18.29 0.67 -14.69
N SER A 53 17.59 1.78 -14.84
CA SER A 53 18.19 2.96 -15.49
C SER A 53 17.72 4.28 -14.90
N TYR A 54 18.60 5.26 -14.94
CA TYR A 54 18.33 6.66 -14.58
C TYR A 54 19.06 7.59 -15.58
N ARG A 55 18.56 8.84 -15.71
CA ARG A 55 19.09 9.81 -16.70
C ARG A 55 20.57 10.14 -16.48
N ASP A 56 21.01 10.10 -15.22
CA ASP A 56 22.37 10.39 -14.76
C ASP A 56 23.00 9.13 -14.18
N SER A 57 24.32 9.15 -14.02
CA SER A 57 25.04 8.00 -13.46
C SER A 57 24.76 7.88 -11.97
N LEU A 58 24.34 6.70 -11.51
CA LEU A 58 24.20 6.36 -10.09
C LEU A 58 25.13 5.21 -9.74
N ASN A 59 25.38 5.04 -8.44
CA ASN A 59 25.85 3.79 -7.87
C ASN A 59 24.64 2.92 -7.56
N TRP A 60 24.70 1.67 -7.98
CA TRP A 60 23.64 0.69 -7.82
C TRP A 60 24.14 -0.46 -6.98
N SER A 61 23.27 -0.98 -6.12
CA SER A 61 23.56 -2.15 -5.30
C SER A 61 22.31 -2.97 -5.07
N VAL A 62 22.45 -4.30 -5.10
CA VAL A 62 21.47 -5.26 -4.59
C VAL A 62 22.22 -6.14 -3.57
N PRO A 63 22.37 -5.69 -2.31
CA PRO A 63 23.30 -6.27 -1.36
C PRO A 63 23.08 -7.77 -1.14
N ASP A 64 21.82 -8.19 -0.98
CA ASP A 64 21.44 -9.58 -0.73
C ASP A 64 21.83 -10.54 -1.86
N LEU A 65 21.98 -10.01 -3.08
CA LEU A 65 22.39 -10.76 -4.26
C LEU A 65 23.85 -10.50 -4.67
N GLY A 66 24.54 -9.61 -3.96
CA GLY A 66 25.94 -9.25 -4.24
C GLY A 66 26.16 -8.51 -5.56
N PHE A 67 25.10 -7.93 -6.14
CA PHE A 67 25.24 -7.14 -7.38
C PHE A 67 25.57 -5.70 -7.07
N THR A 68 26.58 -5.15 -7.74
CA THR A 68 26.93 -3.72 -7.67
C THR A 68 27.33 -3.21 -9.05
N GLY A 69 27.15 -1.91 -9.27
CA GLY A 69 27.56 -1.27 -10.51
C GLY A 69 27.47 0.25 -10.43
N THR A 70 28.12 0.93 -11.36
CA THR A 70 28.03 2.39 -11.49
C THR A 70 27.73 2.73 -12.95
N GLY A 71 26.73 3.56 -13.18
CA GLY A 71 26.35 3.97 -14.52
C GLY A 71 24.93 4.50 -14.60
N LYS A 72 24.54 4.93 -15.81
CA LYS A 72 23.16 5.29 -16.13
C LYS A 72 22.24 4.08 -16.24
N GLU A 73 22.83 2.93 -16.55
CA GLU A 73 22.16 1.64 -16.65
C GLU A 73 22.89 0.60 -15.80
N PHE A 74 22.14 -0.29 -15.19
CA PHE A 74 22.65 -1.38 -14.36
C PHE A 74 21.82 -2.62 -14.62
N SER A 75 22.45 -3.67 -15.16
CA SER A 75 21.78 -4.90 -15.55
C SER A 75 22.38 -6.11 -14.84
N PHE A 76 21.53 -7.00 -14.35
CA PHE A 76 21.93 -8.24 -13.68
C PHE A 76 20.90 -9.35 -13.92
N ASN A 77 21.34 -10.60 -13.81
CA ASN A 77 20.47 -11.77 -13.98
C ASN A 77 19.99 -12.24 -12.60
N LEU A 78 18.68 -12.35 -12.43
CA LEU A 78 18.11 -12.82 -11.18
C LEU A 78 18.38 -14.31 -10.94
N PRO A 79 18.65 -14.71 -9.69
CA PRO A 79 18.67 -16.12 -9.33
C PRO A 79 17.28 -16.77 -9.45
N GLY A 80 17.22 -18.08 -9.23
CA GLY A 80 15.96 -18.83 -9.19
C GLY A 80 15.14 -18.66 -7.89
N SER A 81 15.68 -17.94 -6.91
CA SER A 81 15.04 -17.73 -5.60
C SER A 81 13.97 -16.64 -5.65
N HIS A 82 12.90 -16.82 -4.87
CA HIS A 82 11.92 -15.78 -4.59
C HIS A 82 12.34 -14.99 -3.35
N GLY A 83 11.68 -13.86 -3.12
CA GLY A 83 11.89 -13.00 -1.94
C GLY A 83 11.65 -11.53 -2.25
N THR A 84 11.88 -10.70 -1.24
CA THR A 84 11.99 -9.25 -1.39
C THR A 84 13.45 -8.86 -1.25
N TYR A 85 13.93 -8.01 -2.17
CA TYR A 85 15.33 -7.59 -2.23
C TYR A 85 15.41 -6.07 -2.25
N THR A 86 16.28 -5.50 -1.42
CA THR A 86 16.55 -4.06 -1.47
C THR A 86 17.47 -3.72 -2.63
N VAL A 87 17.04 -2.76 -3.44
CA VAL A 87 17.80 -2.16 -4.53
C VAL A 87 18.15 -0.74 -4.13
N THR A 88 19.42 -0.47 -3.88
CA THR A 88 19.90 0.87 -3.51
C THR A 88 20.43 1.58 -4.73
N ALA A 89 19.93 2.78 -4.99
CA ALA A 89 20.47 3.73 -5.94
C ALA A 89 21.04 4.93 -5.18
N SER A 90 22.22 5.43 -5.56
CA SER A 90 22.82 6.59 -4.88
C SER A 90 23.72 7.43 -5.77
N ASP A 91 23.81 8.71 -5.43
CA ASP A 91 24.84 9.64 -5.91
C ASP A 91 25.69 10.14 -4.72
N SER A 92 26.33 11.30 -4.84
CA SER A 92 27.16 11.86 -3.77
C SER A 92 26.37 12.47 -2.60
N GLU A 93 25.09 12.78 -2.81
CA GLU A 93 24.26 13.53 -1.84
C GLU A 93 23.07 12.69 -1.35
N THR A 94 22.61 11.75 -2.17
CA THR A 94 21.33 11.07 -2.00
C THR A 94 21.48 9.56 -2.07
N VAL A 95 20.81 8.86 -1.16
CA VAL A 95 20.64 7.40 -1.19
C VAL A 95 19.14 7.12 -1.22
N GLN A 96 18.70 6.26 -2.13
CA GLN A 96 17.30 5.85 -2.27
C GLN A 96 17.24 4.34 -2.40
N ASP A 97 16.44 3.72 -1.53
CA ASP A 97 16.13 2.30 -1.60
C ASP A 97 14.83 2.08 -2.37
N TYR A 98 14.80 0.99 -3.13
CA TYR A 98 13.62 0.43 -3.78
C TYR A 98 13.49 -1.04 -3.38
N ILE A 99 12.28 -1.57 -3.43
CA ILE A 99 12.01 -2.97 -3.17
C ILE A 99 11.72 -3.71 -4.47
N MET A 100 12.59 -4.64 -4.81
CA MET A 100 12.35 -5.61 -5.87
C MET A 100 11.65 -6.83 -5.29
N VAL A 101 10.41 -7.06 -5.74
CA VAL A 101 9.59 -8.21 -5.35
C VAL A 101 9.80 -9.32 -6.37
N VAL A 102 10.29 -10.48 -5.92
CA VAL A 102 10.35 -11.71 -6.70
C VAL A 102 9.37 -12.71 -6.09
N PRO A 103 8.14 -12.84 -6.63
CA PRO A 103 7.10 -13.66 -6.01
C PRO A 103 7.40 -15.16 -6.08
N LEU A 104 7.01 -15.89 -5.04
CA LEU A 104 6.88 -17.33 -5.08
C LEU A 104 5.75 -17.71 -6.05
N ASN A 105 6.11 -18.41 -7.12
CA ASN A 105 5.15 -18.86 -8.12
C ASN A 105 4.09 -19.80 -7.52
N THR A 106 2.80 -19.55 -7.76
CA THR A 106 1.71 -20.40 -7.26
C THR A 106 1.73 -21.81 -7.83
N ALA A 107 2.47 -22.04 -8.92
CA ALA A 107 2.85 -23.37 -9.40
C ALA A 107 3.60 -24.22 -8.37
N GLN A 108 4.14 -23.64 -7.29
CA GLN A 108 4.79 -24.36 -6.19
C GLN A 108 3.86 -24.61 -4.99
N PHE A 109 2.70 -23.95 -4.95
CA PHE A 109 1.70 -24.09 -3.89
C PHE A 109 0.95 -25.43 -4.01
N ARG A 110 0.98 -26.24 -2.94
CA ARG A 110 0.41 -27.62 -2.88
C ARG A 110 -0.37 -27.92 -1.61
N THR A 111 -0.04 -27.26 -0.51
CA THR A 111 -0.60 -27.48 0.83
C THR A 111 -1.36 -26.23 1.26
N ASN A 112 -2.20 -26.29 2.30
CA ASN A 112 -2.86 -25.10 2.85
C ASN A 112 -1.90 -24.14 3.59
N THR A 113 -0.59 -24.46 3.61
CA THR A 113 0.46 -23.65 4.24
C THR A 113 1.63 -23.42 3.29
N LEU A 114 2.36 -22.32 3.50
CA LEU A 114 3.66 -22.01 2.91
C LEU A 114 4.65 -21.75 4.04
N ASN A 115 5.73 -22.52 4.14
CA ASN A 115 6.67 -22.46 5.28
C ASN A 115 5.95 -22.40 6.66
N SER A 116 4.89 -23.19 6.83
CA SER A 116 4.00 -23.22 8.01
C SER A 116 3.05 -22.03 8.18
N PHE A 117 3.17 -20.96 7.39
CA PHE A 117 2.21 -19.87 7.37
C PHE A 117 0.88 -20.33 6.73
N PRO A 118 -0.28 -20.11 7.37
CA PRO A 118 -1.57 -20.64 6.92
C PRO A 118 -2.19 -19.80 5.80
N ILE A 119 -1.62 -19.90 4.60
CA ILE A 119 -2.09 -19.15 3.42
C ILE A 119 -3.48 -19.62 2.92
N GLY A 120 -3.91 -20.83 3.29
CA GLY A 120 -5.23 -21.39 2.96
C GLY A 120 -5.39 -21.80 1.50
N PHE A 121 -6.52 -22.44 1.18
CA PHE A 121 -6.87 -22.83 -0.19
C PHE A 121 -7.78 -21.79 -0.84
N TYR A 122 -7.49 -21.48 -2.10
CA TYR A 122 -8.29 -20.56 -2.90
C TYR A 122 -9.34 -21.32 -3.70
N GLY A 123 -10.52 -20.72 -3.89
CA GLY A 123 -11.65 -21.36 -4.57
C GLY A 123 -12.09 -22.64 -3.87
N ASP A 124 -12.28 -23.73 -4.63
CA ASP A 124 -12.66 -25.05 -4.11
C ASP A 124 -11.46 -25.86 -3.57
N GLY A 125 -10.25 -25.31 -3.62
CA GLY A 125 -9.00 -25.95 -3.22
C GLY A 125 -8.54 -27.11 -4.12
N ASN A 126 -9.34 -27.51 -5.12
CA ASN A 126 -9.04 -28.61 -6.03
C ASN A 126 -8.64 -28.09 -7.42
N THR A 127 -9.19 -26.95 -7.82
CA THR A 127 -8.89 -26.27 -9.08
C THR A 127 -7.77 -25.25 -8.91
N ARG A 128 -6.99 -25.04 -9.96
CA ARG A 128 -5.88 -24.06 -9.97
C ARG A 128 -6.28 -22.71 -10.56
N ASP A 129 -7.50 -22.61 -11.08
CA ASP A 129 -8.02 -21.44 -11.80
C ASP A 129 -8.20 -20.21 -10.91
N ASN A 130 -8.34 -20.43 -9.60
CA ASN A 130 -8.52 -19.40 -8.58
C ASN A 130 -7.24 -19.11 -7.80
N LEU A 131 -6.06 -19.55 -8.27
CA LEU A 131 -4.81 -19.20 -7.61
C LEU A 131 -4.40 -17.77 -7.97
N PRO A 132 -3.78 -17.03 -7.03
CA PRO A 132 -3.19 -15.74 -7.33
C PRO A 132 -2.21 -15.83 -8.50
N ASP A 133 -2.48 -15.13 -9.61
CA ASP A 133 -1.62 -15.18 -10.80
C ASP A 133 -0.27 -14.48 -10.59
N LYS A 134 -0.24 -13.50 -9.67
CA LYS A 134 0.96 -12.73 -9.31
C LYS A 134 1.96 -13.48 -8.43
N GLY A 135 1.59 -14.64 -7.87
CA GLY A 135 2.42 -15.32 -6.89
C GLY A 135 2.26 -14.77 -5.48
N PHE A 136 3.00 -15.38 -4.55
CA PHE A 136 3.04 -14.98 -3.14
C PHE A 136 4.33 -14.21 -2.84
N ILE A 137 4.21 -13.06 -2.22
CA ILE A 137 5.32 -12.29 -1.68
C ILE A 137 5.71 -12.91 -0.35
N GLU A 138 6.95 -13.37 -0.22
CA GLU A 138 7.51 -13.82 1.05
C GLU A 138 8.03 -12.61 1.83
N LEU A 139 7.54 -12.41 3.04
CA LEU A 139 7.94 -11.32 3.92
C LEU A 139 8.62 -11.84 5.18
N TRP A 140 9.58 -11.06 5.66
CA TRP A 140 10.35 -11.30 6.87
C TRP A 140 10.21 -10.11 7.82
N PRO A 141 10.51 -10.28 9.14
CA PRO A 141 10.48 -9.17 10.09
C PRO A 141 11.31 -7.95 9.68
N GLY A 142 12.37 -8.16 8.88
CA GLY A 142 13.21 -7.06 8.39
C GLY A 142 12.68 -6.36 7.13
N THR A 143 11.68 -6.92 6.45
CA THR A 143 11.18 -6.40 5.16
C THR A 143 9.70 -6.04 5.16
N PHE A 144 8.90 -6.50 6.12
CA PHE A 144 7.46 -6.26 6.13
C PHE A 144 7.09 -4.77 6.36
N ASP A 145 7.94 -3.98 7.01
CA ASP A 145 7.74 -2.52 7.16
C ASP A 145 8.46 -1.71 6.06
N ALA A 146 8.97 -2.37 5.02
CA ALA A 146 9.60 -1.67 3.92
C ALA A 146 8.57 -0.80 3.17
N ARG A 147 8.93 0.46 2.92
CA ARG A 147 8.14 1.38 2.09
C ARG A 147 8.13 0.90 0.64
N ILE A 148 6.94 0.73 0.10
CA ILE A 148 6.70 0.32 -1.29
C ILE A 148 6.20 1.46 -2.16
N SER A 149 5.76 2.53 -1.51
CA SER A 149 5.46 3.82 -2.13
C SER A 149 5.71 4.95 -1.14
N THR A 150 5.23 6.16 -1.45
CA THR A 150 5.48 7.35 -0.62
C THR A 150 4.76 7.24 0.72
N HIS A 151 3.53 6.78 0.75
CA HIS A 151 2.72 6.74 1.96
C HIS A 151 2.43 5.33 2.46
N LEU A 152 2.86 4.29 1.72
CA LEU A 152 2.51 2.90 2.03
C LEU A 152 3.74 1.98 2.13
N THR A 153 3.60 1.01 3.01
CA THR A 153 4.52 -0.09 3.30
C THR A 153 3.87 -1.43 2.94
N PHE A 154 4.61 -2.54 3.08
CA PHE A 154 3.95 -3.85 2.98
C PHE A 154 3.04 -4.15 4.18
N SER A 155 3.31 -3.62 5.37
CA SER A 155 2.53 -3.90 6.57
C SER A 155 1.12 -3.35 6.49
N ASP A 156 0.93 -2.23 5.79
CA ASP A 156 -0.40 -1.68 5.45
C ASP A 156 -1.29 -2.69 4.71
N PHE A 157 -0.69 -3.62 3.95
CA PHE A 157 -1.44 -4.63 3.19
C PHE A 157 -1.39 -6.02 3.81
N LEU A 158 -0.61 -6.24 4.85
CA LEU A 158 -0.42 -7.57 5.41
C LEU A 158 -1.70 -8.06 6.09
N GLY A 159 -2.12 -9.27 5.76
CA GLY A 159 -3.36 -9.83 6.31
C GLY A 159 -3.26 -10.12 7.80
N HIS A 160 -4.37 -9.99 8.53
CA HIS A 160 -4.46 -10.25 9.98
C HIS A 160 -4.52 -11.75 10.33
N THR A 161 -3.84 -12.59 9.55
CA THR A 161 -3.77 -14.02 9.80
C THR A 161 -2.61 -14.31 10.75
N GLU A 162 -2.91 -14.92 11.91
CA GLU A 162 -1.86 -15.35 12.84
C GLU A 162 -0.97 -16.43 12.20
N GLY A 163 0.35 -16.30 12.39
CA GLY A 163 1.32 -17.24 11.86
C GLY A 163 2.76 -16.82 12.16
N GLY A 164 3.67 -17.81 12.10
CA GLY A 164 5.10 -17.56 12.19
C GLY A 164 5.68 -16.95 10.91
N TRP A 165 6.93 -16.53 10.99
CA TRP A 165 7.70 -16.05 9.83
C TRP A 165 8.35 -17.21 9.06
N PRO A 166 8.52 -17.09 7.73
CA PRO A 166 8.07 -15.97 6.90
C PRO A 166 6.55 -15.94 6.75
N GLN A 167 5.99 -14.73 6.66
CA GLN A 167 4.58 -14.54 6.29
C GLN A 167 4.46 -14.34 4.78
N TYR A 168 3.25 -14.53 4.26
CA TYR A 168 2.98 -14.44 2.83
C TYR A 168 1.76 -13.60 2.54
N MET A 169 1.84 -12.84 1.45
CA MET A 169 0.69 -12.12 0.91
C MET A 169 0.70 -12.13 -0.61
N VAL A 170 -0.41 -11.70 -1.19
CA VAL A 170 -0.48 -11.30 -2.59
C VAL A 170 -0.66 -9.78 -2.58
N LEU A 171 0.03 -9.08 -3.48
CA LEU A 171 -0.16 -7.65 -3.65
C LEU A 171 -0.01 -7.27 -5.12
N ASP A 172 -1.01 -6.58 -5.65
CA ASP A 172 -0.97 -5.95 -6.97
C ASP A 172 -0.46 -4.52 -6.82
N LEU A 173 0.75 -4.22 -7.30
CA LEU A 173 1.32 -2.87 -7.20
C LEU A 173 0.52 -1.81 -7.97
N ARG A 174 -0.43 -2.20 -8.84
CA ARG A 174 -1.39 -1.25 -9.44
C ARG A 174 -2.39 -0.72 -8.42
N LEU A 175 -2.71 -1.48 -7.37
CA LEU A 175 -3.52 -1.01 -6.23
C LEU A 175 -2.75 0.06 -5.46
N VAL A 176 -1.50 -0.21 -5.12
CA VAL A 176 -0.62 0.75 -4.41
C VAL A 176 -0.53 2.07 -5.18
N HIS A 177 -0.25 2.00 -6.49
CA HIS A 177 -0.25 3.18 -7.37
C HIS A 177 -1.60 3.92 -7.36
N LYS A 178 -2.72 3.18 -7.41
CA LYS A 178 -4.05 3.79 -7.39
C LYS A 178 -4.30 4.55 -6.10
N LEU A 179 -3.90 3.98 -4.96
CA LEU A 179 -4.04 4.61 -3.64
C LEU A 179 -3.19 5.88 -3.53
N GLU A 180 -1.95 5.87 -4.02
CA GLU A 180 -1.09 7.06 -4.08
C GLU A 180 -1.71 8.18 -4.92
N CYS A 181 -2.22 7.88 -6.13
CA CYS A 181 -2.87 8.90 -6.96
C CYS A 181 -4.14 9.44 -6.31
N VAL A 182 -4.95 8.59 -5.66
CA VAL A 182 -6.13 9.03 -4.92
C VAL A 182 -5.74 9.94 -3.76
N PHE A 183 -4.75 9.54 -2.98
CA PHE A 183 -4.22 10.36 -1.87
C PHE A 183 -3.70 11.70 -2.37
N GLU A 184 -2.92 11.72 -3.45
CA GLU A 184 -2.41 12.96 -4.06
C GLU A 184 -3.56 13.90 -4.46
N GLN A 185 -4.61 13.39 -5.11
CA GLN A 185 -5.77 14.21 -5.48
C GLN A 185 -6.57 14.68 -4.26
N VAL A 186 -6.70 13.86 -3.23
CA VAL A 186 -7.32 14.28 -1.96
C VAL A 186 -6.50 15.39 -1.32
N ALA A 187 -5.17 15.25 -1.23
CA ALA A 187 -4.27 16.24 -0.65
C ALA A 187 -4.27 17.59 -1.41
N LEU A 188 -4.57 17.58 -2.72
CA LEU A 188 -4.77 18.82 -3.49
C LEU A 188 -6.05 19.59 -3.06
N LEU A 189 -7.09 18.87 -2.65
CA LEU A 189 -8.40 19.44 -2.29
C LEU A 189 -8.55 19.65 -0.77
N TYR A 190 -7.86 18.83 0.01
CA TYR A 190 -7.77 18.84 1.46
C TYR A 190 -6.28 18.81 1.88
N PRO A 191 -5.60 19.98 1.90
CA PRO A 191 -4.16 20.07 2.17
C PRO A 191 -3.72 19.61 3.57
N GLU A 192 -4.68 19.39 4.46
CA GLU A 192 -4.45 18.84 5.78
C GLU A 192 -4.25 17.31 5.76
N ALA A 193 -4.61 16.60 4.68
CA ALA A 193 -4.38 15.16 4.54
C ALA A 193 -2.89 14.82 4.67
N ARG A 194 -2.56 13.87 5.54
CA ARG A 194 -1.18 13.45 5.82
C ARG A 194 -0.91 11.99 5.58
N SER A 195 -1.90 11.14 5.83
CA SER A 195 -1.72 9.70 5.87
C SER A 195 -2.86 8.96 5.21
N ILE A 196 -2.55 7.76 4.73
CA ILE A 196 -3.51 6.77 4.25
C ILE A 196 -3.34 5.54 5.12
N HIS A 197 -4.43 5.13 5.79
CA HIS A 197 -4.41 4.00 6.71
C HIS A 197 -5.22 2.87 6.13
N CYS A 198 -4.57 1.72 5.91
CA CYS A 198 -5.24 0.53 5.41
C CYS A 198 -5.79 -0.29 6.58
N ILE A 199 -7.12 -0.34 6.71
CA ILE A 199 -7.83 -1.25 7.64
C ILE A 199 -7.57 -2.70 7.24
N SER A 200 -7.58 -2.95 5.93
CA SER A 200 -7.50 -4.31 5.42
C SER A 200 -7.01 -4.34 3.98
N GLY A 201 -5.84 -4.94 3.76
CA GLY A 201 -5.30 -5.26 2.44
C GLY A 201 -5.54 -6.73 2.08
N PHE A 202 -4.46 -7.50 1.98
CA PHE A 202 -4.52 -8.92 1.66
C PHE A 202 -5.27 -9.72 2.72
N ARG A 203 -6.06 -10.70 2.30
CA ARG A 203 -6.75 -11.64 3.20
C ARG A 203 -6.47 -13.06 2.77
N THR A 204 -6.12 -13.93 3.72
CA THR A 204 -6.19 -15.37 3.47
C THR A 204 -7.65 -15.80 3.32
N PRO A 205 -7.94 -16.91 2.61
CA PRO A 205 -9.30 -17.44 2.49
C PRO A 205 -9.98 -17.66 3.86
N ALA A 206 -9.23 -18.18 4.84
CA ALA A 206 -9.73 -18.41 6.19
C ALA A 206 -10.08 -17.09 6.91
N TYR A 207 -9.22 -16.08 6.81
CA TYR A 207 -9.49 -14.77 7.41
C TYR A 207 -10.66 -14.05 6.72
N ASN A 208 -10.73 -14.09 5.38
CA ASN A 208 -11.83 -13.50 4.61
C ASN A 208 -13.19 -14.10 5.00
N ALA A 209 -13.24 -15.42 5.18
CA ALA A 209 -14.42 -16.13 5.71
C ALA A 209 -14.76 -15.70 7.15
N ALA A 210 -13.76 -15.62 8.03
CA ALA A 210 -13.95 -15.26 9.44
C ALA A 210 -14.56 -13.87 9.65
N ILE A 211 -14.32 -12.92 8.75
CA ILE A 211 -14.92 -11.58 8.77
C ILE A 211 -16.26 -11.49 8.00
N GLY A 212 -16.85 -12.64 7.65
CA GLY A 212 -18.18 -12.73 7.05
C GLY A 212 -18.21 -12.68 5.52
N ASN A 213 -17.07 -12.88 4.84
CA ASN A 213 -17.02 -12.99 3.38
C ASN A 213 -16.55 -14.38 2.95
N ASP A 214 -17.49 -15.28 2.71
CA ASP A 214 -17.18 -16.64 2.24
C ASP A 214 -17.03 -16.73 0.71
N THR A 215 -17.01 -15.60 0.00
CA THR A 215 -16.93 -15.60 -1.46
C THR A 215 -15.49 -15.70 -1.95
N GLY A 216 -15.27 -16.52 -2.98
CA GLY A 216 -14.00 -16.56 -3.73
C GLY A 216 -13.78 -15.36 -4.66
N PHE A 217 -14.73 -14.42 -4.71
CA PHE A 217 -14.70 -13.23 -5.59
C PHE A 217 -14.13 -11.99 -4.91
N SER A 218 -13.81 -12.07 -3.61
CA SER A 218 -13.19 -10.97 -2.87
C SER A 218 -11.79 -10.69 -3.41
N LEU A 219 -11.55 -9.47 -3.91
CA LEU A 219 -10.24 -9.09 -4.43
C LEU A 219 -9.16 -8.89 -3.36
N HIS A 220 -9.54 -8.86 -2.08
CA HIS A 220 -8.57 -8.94 -0.99
C HIS A 220 -7.80 -10.27 -0.99
N LEU A 221 -8.42 -11.36 -1.46
CA LEU A 221 -7.74 -12.65 -1.63
C LEU A 221 -6.60 -12.58 -2.65
N TYR A 222 -6.70 -11.67 -3.61
CA TYR A 222 -5.78 -11.57 -4.74
C TYR A 222 -4.87 -10.35 -4.63
N GLY A 223 -4.80 -9.72 -3.46
CA GLY A 223 -3.94 -8.54 -3.24
C GLY A 223 -4.34 -7.32 -4.05
N ALA A 224 -5.58 -7.30 -4.55
CA ALA A 224 -6.06 -6.34 -5.53
C ALA A 224 -7.16 -5.43 -4.96
N ALA A 225 -7.39 -5.46 -3.64
CA ALA A 225 -8.31 -4.58 -2.94
C ALA A 225 -7.72 -4.08 -1.61
N ALA A 226 -8.17 -2.90 -1.19
CA ALA A 226 -7.89 -2.32 0.11
C ALA A 226 -9.13 -1.63 0.67
N ASP A 227 -9.32 -1.77 1.97
CA ASP A 227 -10.23 -0.97 2.78
C ASP A 227 -9.37 0.03 3.57
N PHE A 228 -9.59 1.33 3.40
CA PHE A 228 -8.74 2.37 3.97
C PHE A 228 -9.50 3.66 4.30
N TRP A 229 -8.83 4.56 5.04
CA TRP A 229 -9.24 5.94 5.20
C TRP A 229 -8.04 6.88 5.01
N ILE A 230 -8.34 8.18 4.88
CA ILE A 230 -7.35 9.25 4.81
C ILE A 230 -7.61 10.18 5.99
N GLU A 231 -6.55 10.52 6.72
CA GLU A 231 -6.63 11.46 7.85
C GLU A 231 -5.49 12.48 7.78
N GLY A 232 -5.70 13.59 8.48
CA GLY A 232 -4.75 14.66 8.68
C GLY A 232 -4.11 14.63 10.06
N TRP A 233 -3.37 15.70 10.39
CA TRP A 233 -2.65 15.80 11.65
C TRP A 233 -3.44 16.58 12.73
N PRO A 234 -3.40 16.14 14.00
CA PRO A 234 -2.82 14.88 14.48
C PRO A 234 -3.72 13.67 14.19
N ASP A 235 -3.09 12.54 13.87
CA ASP A 235 -3.72 11.24 13.67
C ASP A 235 -4.68 10.90 14.83
N ASN A 236 -5.88 10.44 14.49
CA ASN A 236 -6.93 10.10 15.45
C ASN A 236 -7.67 8.79 15.11
N ASP A 237 -7.11 8.01 14.18
CA ASP A 237 -7.65 6.75 13.67
C ASP A 237 -9.06 6.88 13.04
N LEU A 238 -9.33 8.02 12.38
CA LEU A 238 -10.63 8.34 11.81
C LEU A 238 -10.48 9.19 10.53
N ILE A 239 -11.32 8.89 9.53
CA ILE A 239 -11.42 9.75 8.35
C ILE A 239 -11.77 11.19 8.74
N ASP A 240 -11.10 12.16 8.13
CA ASP A 240 -11.43 13.57 8.33
C ASP A 240 -12.70 13.98 7.57
N ASP A 241 -13.22 15.17 7.88
CA ASP A 241 -14.28 15.88 7.13
C ASP A 241 -13.75 16.36 5.77
N LEU A 242 -13.44 15.41 4.88
CA LEU A 242 -12.81 15.63 3.59
C LEU A 242 -13.73 16.39 2.64
N ASP A 243 -15.04 16.17 2.73
CA ASP A 243 -16.04 16.87 1.90
C ASP A 243 -16.43 18.25 2.46
N ARG A 244 -15.94 18.59 3.67
CA ARG A 244 -16.13 19.86 4.39
C ARG A 244 -17.59 20.16 4.73
N ASN A 245 -18.39 19.11 4.98
CA ASN A 245 -19.77 19.21 5.41
C ASN A 245 -19.94 19.38 6.94
N LYS A 246 -18.83 19.37 7.69
CA LYS A 246 -18.74 19.47 9.17
C LYS A 246 -19.23 18.23 9.90
N ARG A 247 -19.09 17.06 9.29
CA ARG A 247 -19.43 15.78 9.89
C ARG A 247 -18.42 14.76 9.40
N ILE A 248 -18.14 13.79 10.26
CA ILE A 248 -17.39 12.61 9.87
C ILE A 248 -18.38 11.48 9.59
N ASP A 249 -18.62 11.18 8.32
CA ASP A 249 -19.60 10.17 7.91
C ASP A 249 -19.26 9.48 6.57
N VAL A 250 -20.27 8.88 5.92
CA VAL A 250 -20.08 8.13 4.68
C VAL A 250 -19.75 9.06 3.49
N TYR A 251 -20.11 10.34 3.56
CA TYR A 251 -19.92 11.29 2.47
C TYR A 251 -18.45 11.66 2.27
N ASP A 252 -17.62 11.61 3.32
CA ASP A 252 -16.16 11.72 3.22
C ASP A 252 -15.58 10.59 2.36
N GLY A 253 -16.10 9.39 2.55
CA GLY A 253 -15.76 8.25 1.69
C GLY A 253 -16.31 8.40 0.26
N GLU A 254 -17.52 8.95 0.08
CA GLU A 254 -18.09 9.19 -1.25
C GLU A 254 -17.26 10.23 -2.03
N PHE A 255 -16.69 11.23 -1.35
CA PHE A 255 -15.75 12.19 -1.92
C PHE A 255 -14.49 11.51 -2.48
N ILE A 256 -13.88 10.59 -1.72
CA ILE A 256 -12.75 9.77 -2.20
C ILE A 256 -13.17 8.88 -3.39
N VAL A 257 -14.38 8.32 -3.36
CA VAL A 257 -14.92 7.51 -4.47
C VAL A 257 -15.06 8.35 -5.73
N GLU A 258 -15.57 9.58 -5.64
CA GLU A 258 -15.70 10.48 -6.79
C GLU A 258 -14.34 10.80 -7.42
N ILE A 259 -13.35 11.16 -6.60
CA ILE A 259 -11.96 11.36 -7.04
C ILE A 259 -11.43 10.11 -7.75
N THR A 260 -11.66 8.93 -7.16
CA THR A 260 -11.23 7.66 -7.75
C THR A 260 -11.87 7.46 -9.12
N ARG A 261 -13.17 7.74 -9.28
CA ARG A 261 -13.86 7.61 -10.57
C ARG A 261 -13.33 8.58 -11.61
N ALA A 262 -12.98 9.80 -11.23
CA ALA A 262 -12.37 10.77 -12.13
C ALA A 262 -11.01 10.26 -12.66
N LEU A 263 -10.14 9.75 -11.77
CA LEU A 263 -8.85 9.16 -12.14
C LEU A 263 -9.00 7.93 -13.05
N GLU A 264 -9.97 7.06 -12.76
CA GLU A 264 -10.27 5.90 -13.61
C GLU A 264 -10.78 6.30 -15.00
N ALA A 265 -11.65 7.30 -15.08
CA ALA A 265 -12.18 7.81 -16.35
C ALA A 265 -11.10 8.50 -17.20
N ALA A 266 -10.12 9.13 -16.55
CA ALA A 266 -8.93 9.69 -17.21
C ALA A 266 -7.90 8.63 -17.64
N GLY A 267 -8.05 7.38 -17.17
CA GLY A 267 -7.12 6.29 -17.46
C GLY A 267 -5.80 6.37 -16.68
N GLU A 268 -5.75 7.16 -15.61
CA GLU A 268 -4.55 7.39 -14.79
C GLU A 268 -4.28 6.25 -13.80
N VAL A 269 -5.34 5.55 -13.39
CA VAL A 269 -5.29 4.43 -12.45
C VAL A 269 -6.07 3.23 -12.99
N ALA A 270 -5.80 2.05 -12.43
CA ALA A 270 -6.51 0.83 -12.82
C ALA A 270 -7.99 0.91 -12.42
N THR A 271 -8.88 0.65 -13.37
CA THR A 271 -10.33 0.56 -13.13
C THR A 271 -10.66 -0.59 -12.17
N GLY A 272 -11.56 -0.35 -11.23
CA GLY A 272 -12.11 -1.42 -10.39
C GLY A 272 -13.33 -1.03 -9.56
N GLY A 273 -13.53 -1.76 -8.46
CA GLY A 273 -14.53 -1.45 -7.44
C GLY A 273 -14.16 -0.19 -6.66
N ALA A 274 -15.17 0.60 -6.30
CA ALA A 274 -15.04 1.73 -5.38
C ALA A 274 -16.35 1.92 -4.62
N SER A 275 -16.31 1.91 -3.29
CA SER A 275 -17.50 2.15 -2.45
C SER A 275 -17.12 2.70 -1.08
N ALA A 276 -17.92 3.65 -0.60
CA ALA A 276 -17.81 4.23 0.72
C ALA A 276 -18.68 3.47 1.70
N TYR A 277 -18.14 3.16 2.87
CA TYR A 277 -18.82 2.46 3.94
C TYR A 277 -18.94 3.37 5.16
N ARG A 278 -20.14 3.36 5.74
CA ARG A 278 -20.43 4.08 6.99
C ARG A 278 -19.70 3.47 8.18
N TRP A 279 -19.77 4.19 9.29
CA TRP A 279 -19.42 3.71 10.62
C TRP A 279 -19.99 2.32 10.95
N ILE A 280 -19.17 1.47 11.55
CA ILE A 280 -19.58 0.22 12.19
C ILE A 280 -19.01 0.13 13.61
N PRO A 281 -19.47 -0.79 14.48
CA PRO A 281 -19.02 -0.82 15.88
C PRO A 281 -17.50 -0.96 16.09
N THR A 282 -16.76 -1.45 15.10
CA THR A 282 -15.32 -1.74 15.20
C THR A 282 -14.42 -0.63 14.66
N HIS A 283 -14.91 0.27 13.80
CA HIS A 283 -14.13 1.39 13.25
C HIS A 283 -15.05 2.43 12.55
N GLY A 284 -14.47 3.60 12.27
CA GLY A 284 -15.13 4.68 11.56
C GLY A 284 -15.48 4.38 10.09
N PRO A 285 -16.00 5.39 9.36
CA PRO A 285 -16.24 5.29 7.93
C PRO A 285 -14.94 5.03 7.17
N PHE A 286 -15.05 4.34 6.04
CA PHE A 286 -13.89 3.93 5.24
C PHE A 286 -14.27 3.72 3.78
N VAL A 287 -13.27 3.55 2.93
CA VAL A 287 -13.44 3.33 1.49
C VAL A 287 -12.85 1.99 1.11
N HIS A 288 -13.61 1.22 0.33
CA HIS A 288 -13.13 0.06 -0.39
C HIS A 288 -12.74 0.47 -1.80
N LEU A 289 -11.51 0.18 -2.21
CA LEU A 289 -11.08 0.26 -3.61
C LEU A 289 -10.47 -1.07 -4.06
N ASP A 290 -10.66 -1.40 -5.34
CA ASP A 290 -9.96 -2.53 -5.97
C ASP A 290 -9.56 -2.24 -7.43
N THR A 291 -8.89 -3.21 -8.05
CA THR A 291 -8.37 -3.14 -9.43
C THR A 291 -8.90 -4.24 -10.36
N ARG A 292 -10.17 -4.68 -10.19
CA ARG A 292 -10.82 -5.78 -10.94
C ARG A 292 -10.92 -5.59 -12.46
N GLY A 293 -10.53 -4.44 -13.00
CA GLY A 293 -10.59 -4.13 -14.43
C GLY A 293 -11.97 -3.71 -14.93
N SER A 294 -12.95 -3.57 -14.04
CA SER A 294 -14.30 -3.09 -14.36
C SER A 294 -14.91 -2.34 -13.18
N ALA A 295 -15.73 -1.33 -13.46
CA ALA A 295 -16.37 -0.55 -12.41
C ALA A 295 -17.36 -1.44 -11.63
N ALA A 296 -17.23 -1.42 -10.31
CA ALA A 296 -18.18 -2.06 -9.40
C ALA A 296 -18.48 -1.15 -8.20
N VAL A 297 -19.71 -1.24 -7.68
CA VAL A 297 -20.17 -0.51 -6.50
C VAL A 297 -20.99 -1.48 -5.65
N TRP A 298 -20.79 -1.46 -4.34
CA TRP A 298 -21.61 -2.17 -3.37
C TRP A 298 -22.52 -1.17 -2.68
N GLN A 299 -23.80 -1.50 -2.59
CA GLN A 299 -24.76 -0.64 -1.92
C GLN A 299 -24.43 -0.56 -0.44
N THR A 300 -24.10 0.63 0.01
CA THR A 300 -23.99 0.95 1.43
C THR A 300 -25.23 1.75 1.84
N ARG A 301 -25.76 1.47 3.03
CA ARG A 301 -26.87 2.25 3.55
C ARG A 301 -26.34 3.62 3.96
N GLN A 302 -26.79 4.67 3.28
CA GLN A 302 -26.51 6.08 3.60
C GLN A 302 -27.17 6.57 4.90
N SER A 303 -27.83 5.69 5.67
CA SER A 303 -28.50 6.12 6.91
C SER A 303 -27.45 6.57 7.93
N LEU A 304 -27.50 7.86 8.28
CA LEU A 304 -26.71 8.51 9.32
C LEU A 304 -26.73 7.68 10.62
N VAL A 305 -25.59 7.63 11.31
CA VAL A 305 -25.54 7.15 12.70
C VAL A 305 -26.34 8.13 13.55
N ASP A 306 -27.09 7.66 14.56
CA ASP A 306 -27.95 8.53 15.38
C ASP A 306 -27.16 9.64 16.11
N ASN A 307 -25.84 9.52 16.23
CA ASN A 307 -24.92 10.52 16.77
C ASN A 307 -23.64 10.58 15.90
N PRO A 308 -23.60 11.36 14.81
CA PRO A 308 -22.35 11.58 14.09
C PRO A 308 -21.34 12.28 15.00
N VAL A 309 -20.08 11.89 14.93
CA VAL A 309 -18.99 12.66 15.54
C VAL A 309 -18.90 13.97 14.76
N ILE A 310 -19.08 15.09 15.47
CA ILE A 310 -18.92 16.46 14.95
C ILE A 310 -17.54 16.96 15.38
#